data_AF-A0A8C2C4B3-F1
#
_entry.id   AF-A0A8C2C4B3-F1
#
_cell.length_a   1.000
_cell.length_b   1.000
_cell.length_c   1.000
_cell.angle_alpha   90.00
_cell.angle_beta   90.00
_cell.angle_gamma   90.00
#
_symmetry.space_group_name_H-M   'P 1'
#
loop_
_entity.id
_entity.type
_entity.pdbx_description
1 polymer ?
#
loop_
_entity_poly.entity_id
_entity_poly.type
_entity_poly.pdbx_seq_one_letter_code
_entity_poly.pdbx_strand_id
1 'polypeptide(L)'
;DDQLVLNRIISEKEVSAIIEHFTDSLCLTGFVSDASNLMILRILARQKSVTENMTFLSFDADTALSKSVYRALGSKKQMIGEELVDIFGIERTVSSSKDSSGTWHCYFLADGHLASRVQLGSTVIMKLQHLPFLLNGVEKDQTPVFEKKPLIWEEDMELYSKFLDRKEELKADYSSYIRQHPEIKALLGDFLQFLLLRKPQDVFSFASLHPLPLKVSSNNALV
;
A
#
# COMPACT_ATOMS: atom_id res chain seq x y z
N ASP A 1 14.35 -2.76 15.97
CA ASP A 1 13.41 -2.76 17.11
C ASP A 1 12.21 -1.90 16.75
N ASP A 2 11.28 -2.47 15.98
CA ASP A 2 10.12 -1.75 15.44
C ASP A 2 8.85 -2.21 16.16
N GLN A 3 8.77 -1.86 17.44
CA GLN A 3 7.61 -2.14 18.28
C GLN A 3 6.58 -1.02 18.10
N LEU A 4 5.34 -1.39 17.75
CA LEU A 4 4.22 -0.47 17.63
C LEU A 4 3.48 -0.38 18.96
N VAL A 5 3.10 0.83 19.32
CA VAL A 5 2.30 1.12 20.51
C VAL A 5 0.90 1.55 20.06
N LEU A 6 -0.11 0.78 20.44
CA LEU A 6 -1.51 1.08 20.21
C LEU A 6 -2.11 1.68 21.48
N ASN A 7 -2.51 2.95 21.39
CA ASN A 7 -3.15 3.65 22.49
C ASN A 7 -4.67 3.69 22.28
N ARG A 8 -5.40 2.96 23.10
CA ARG A 8 -6.86 3.06 23.18
C ARG A 8 -7.23 4.10 24.22
N ILE A 9 -7.83 5.20 23.77
CA ILE A 9 -8.31 6.27 24.64
C ILE A 9 -9.83 6.18 24.72
N ILE A 10 -10.35 5.88 25.91
CA ILE A 10 -11.79 5.86 26.20
C ILE A 10 -12.11 7.11 27.00
N SER A 11 -12.83 8.05 26.40
CA SER A 11 -13.26 9.27 27.07
C SER A 11 -14.75 9.20 27.38
N GLU A 12 -15.11 9.20 28.67
CA GLU A 12 -16.48 9.29 29.13
C GLU A 12 -16.59 10.49 30.09
N LYS A 13 -17.28 11.55 29.64
CA LYS A 13 -17.33 12.86 30.32
C LYS A 13 -15.92 13.44 30.57
N GLU A 14 -15.57 13.73 31.83
CA GLU A 14 -14.26 14.29 32.24
C GLU A 14 -13.18 13.22 32.49
N VAL A 15 -13.51 11.93 32.40
CA VAL A 15 -12.56 10.84 32.66
C VAL A 15 -12.09 10.25 31.33
N SER A 16 -10.77 10.18 31.16
CA SER A 16 -10.15 9.45 30.06
C SER A 16 -9.33 8.28 30.60
N ALA A 17 -9.59 7.08 30.09
CA ALA A 17 -8.77 5.90 30.34
C ALA A 17 -7.91 5.64 29.10
N ILE A 18 -6.60 5.45 29.30
CA ILE A 18 -5.65 5.09 28.25
C ILE A 18 -5.22 3.64 28.51
N ILE A 19 -5.42 2.78 27.51
CA ILE A 19 -4.94 1.40 27.52
C ILE A 19 -3.91 1.28 26.41
N GLU A 20 -2.69 0.89 26.76
CA GLU A 20 -1.59 0.72 25.83
C GLU A 20 -1.38 -0.77 25.50
N HIS A 21 -1.31 -1.09 24.22
CA HIS A 21 -0.97 -2.42 23.73
C HIS A 21 0.31 -2.34 22.90
N PHE A 22 1.26 -3.22 23.20
CA PHE A 22 2.50 -3.35 22.45
C PHE A 22 2.39 -4.50 21.46
N THR A 23 2.77 -4.27 20.21
CA THR A 23 2.75 -5.30 19.16
C THR A 23 3.91 -5.09 18.20
N ASP A 24 4.55 -6.18 17.78
CA ASP A 24 5.61 -6.10 16.78
C ASP A 24 5.04 -5.71 15.41
N SER A 25 5.71 -4.82 14.70
CA SER A 25 5.28 -4.34 13.37
C SER A 25 5.04 -5.48 12.37
N LEU A 26 5.88 -6.52 12.41
CA LEU A 26 5.77 -7.73 11.59
C LEU A 26 4.43 -8.47 11.78
N CYS A 27 3.86 -8.41 12.99
CA CYS A 27 2.60 -9.09 13.33
C CYS A 27 1.37 -8.41 12.71
N LEU A 28 1.47 -7.18 12.18
CA LEU A 28 0.37 -6.48 11.51
C LEU A 28 0.31 -6.74 9.99
N THR A 29 1.14 -7.63 9.46
CA THR A 29 1.08 -8.01 8.05
C THR A 29 -0.31 -8.58 7.72
N GLY A 30 -1.04 -7.92 6.83
CA GLY A 30 -2.42 -8.29 6.49
C GLY A 30 -3.49 -7.77 7.45
N PHE A 31 -3.15 -6.80 8.31
CA PHE A 31 -4.09 -6.10 9.18
C PHE A 31 -5.06 -5.23 8.38
N VAL A 32 -6.34 -5.31 8.74
CA VAL A 32 -7.44 -4.51 8.21
C VAL A 32 -8.06 -3.72 9.36
N SER A 33 -7.91 -2.39 9.30
CA SER A 33 -8.59 -1.48 10.22
C SER A 33 -10.10 -1.48 9.99
N ASP A 34 -10.89 -1.02 10.98
CA ASP A 34 -12.34 -0.94 10.80
C ASP A 34 -12.77 0.02 9.68
N ALA A 35 -11.97 1.07 9.41
CA ALA A 35 -12.21 1.97 8.29
C ALA A 35 -11.99 1.27 6.94
N SER A 36 -10.88 0.53 6.79
CA SER A 36 -10.60 -0.26 5.58
C SER A 36 -11.60 -1.40 5.41
N ASN A 37 -12.04 -2.02 6.51
CA ASN A 37 -13.07 -3.05 6.51
C ASN A 37 -14.39 -2.55 5.91
N LEU A 38 -14.83 -1.35 6.25
CA LEU A 38 -16.03 -0.79 5.62
C LEU A 38 -15.90 -0.72 4.10
N MET A 39 -14.74 -0.31 3.57
CA MET A 39 -14.52 -0.27 2.12
C MET A 39 -14.52 -1.67 1.49
N ILE A 40 -13.89 -2.65 2.15
CA ILE A 40 -13.90 -4.05 1.71
C ILE A 40 -15.34 -4.56 1.64
N LEU A 41 -16.15 -4.36 2.69
CA LEU A 41 -17.55 -4.79 2.71
C LEU A 41 -18.37 -4.16 1.57
N ARG A 42 -18.13 -2.88 1.26
CA ARG A 42 -18.80 -2.21 0.12
C ARG A 42 -18.43 -2.84 -1.21
N ILE A 43 -17.15 -3.13 -1.43
CA ILE A 43 -16.67 -3.76 -2.67
C ILE A 43 -17.27 -5.17 -2.82
N LEU A 44 -17.20 -5.98 -1.76
CA LEU A 44 -17.76 -7.33 -1.75
C LEU A 44 -19.26 -7.33 -2.01
N ALA A 45 -19.99 -6.36 -1.44
CA ALA A 45 -21.42 -6.24 -1.64
C ALA A 45 -21.78 -5.81 -3.07
N ARG A 46 -21.05 -4.85 -3.66
CA ARG A 46 -21.24 -4.43 -5.06
C ARG A 46 -20.99 -5.59 -6.03
N GLN A 47 -19.97 -6.40 -5.75
CA GLN A 47 -19.63 -7.58 -6.55
C GLN A 47 -20.51 -8.79 -6.26
N LYS A 48 -21.31 -8.76 -5.17
CA LYS A 48 -22.09 -9.89 -4.65
C LYS A 48 -21.26 -11.17 -4.54
N SER A 49 -19.98 -11.03 -4.20
CA SER A 49 -19.02 -12.12 -4.16
C SER A 49 -18.25 -12.03 -2.85
N VAL A 50 -18.34 -13.08 -2.05
CA VAL A 50 -17.54 -13.29 -0.84
C VAL A 50 -16.94 -14.69 -0.95
N THR A 51 -15.62 -14.76 -1.05
CA THR A 51 -14.92 -16.04 -1.17
C THR A 51 -15.11 -16.88 0.09
N GLU A 52 -15.19 -18.20 -0.06
CA GLU A 52 -15.17 -19.12 1.07
C GLU A 52 -13.88 -18.93 1.88
N ASN A 53 -14.01 -18.91 3.22
CA ASN A 53 -12.90 -18.71 4.15
C ASN A 53 -12.14 -17.38 4.00
N MET A 54 -12.81 -16.32 3.53
CA MET A 54 -12.22 -14.98 3.51
C MET A 54 -11.95 -14.51 4.94
N THR A 55 -10.68 -14.34 5.28
CA THR A 55 -10.23 -13.97 6.63
C THR A 55 -9.19 -12.87 6.58
N PHE A 56 -9.28 -11.94 7.53
CA PHE A 56 -8.33 -10.85 7.71
C PHE A 56 -7.96 -10.68 9.17
N LEU A 57 -6.76 -10.17 9.41
CA LEU A 57 -6.32 -9.75 10.73
C LEU A 57 -7.03 -8.44 11.09
N SER A 58 -7.56 -8.32 12.31
CA SER A 58 -8.26 -7.12 12.79
C SER A 58 -8.13 -7.00 14.30
N PHE A 59 -8.72 -5.95 14.88
CA PHE A 59 -8.92 -5.87 16.32
C PHE A 59 -10.28 -6.44 16.74
N ASP A 60 -10.35 -6.99 17.95
CA ASP A 60 -11.61 -7.28 18.64
C ASP A 60 -12.09 -6.06 19.46
N ALA A 61 -13.17 -6.23 20.23
CA ALA A 61 -13.75 -5.16 21.05
C ALA A 61 -12.81 -4.66 22.18
N ASP A 62 -11.84 -5.48 22.56
CA ASP A 62 -10.82 -5.19 23.56
C ASP A 62 -9.54 -4.63 22.94
N THR A 63 -9.58 -4.27 21.65
CA THR A 63 -8.41 -3.83 20.87
C THR A 63 -7.28 -4.86 20.82
N ALA A 64 -7.59 -6.13 21.10
CA ALA A 64 -6.64 -7.23 20.95
C ALA A 64 -6.60 -7.71 19.50
N LEU A 65 -5.42 -8.10 19.05
CA LEU A 65 -5.23 -8.62 17.71
C LEU A 65 -5.96 -9.95 17.53
N SER A 66 -6.78 -10.05 16.49
CA SER A 66 -7.66 -11.19 16.25
C SER A 66 -7.97 -11.36 14.76
N LYS A 67 -8.81 -12.34 14.42
CA LYS A 67 -9.23 -12.65 13.05
C LYS A 67 -10.69 -12.27 12.82
N SER A 68 -10.94 -11.63 11.69
CA SER A 68 -12.26 -11.41 11.12
C SER A 68 -12.52 -12.41 10.01
N VAL A 69 -13.66 -13.11 10.06
CA VAL A 69 -14.15 -14.04 9.04
C VAL A 69 -15.37 -13.44 8.36
N TYR A 70 -15.47 -13.58 7.04
CA TYR A 70 -16.55 -13.01 6.24
C TYR A 70 -17.33 -14.11 5.53
N ARG A 71 -18.65 -13.99 5.50
CA ARG A 71 -19.56 -14.92 4.82
C ARG A 71 -20.67 -14.18 4.10
N ALA A 72 -21.06 -14.67 2.93
CA ALA A 72 -22.23 -14.15 2.23
C ALA A 72 -23.52 -14.63 2.91
N LEU A 73 -24.45 -13.70 3.17
CA LEU A 73 -25.82 -14.02 3.59
C LEU A 73 -26.80 -14.05 2.41
N GLY A 74 -26.36 -13.60 1.24
CA GLY A 74 -27.16 -13.57 0.01
C GLY A 74 -28.00 -12.30 -0.14
N SER A 75 -28.82 -12.29 -1.20
CA SER A 75 -29.72 -11.18 -1.49
C SER A 75 -31.08 -11.35 -0.81
N LYS A 76 -31.62 -10.25 -0.27
CA LYS A 76 -32.99 -10.18 0.25
C LYS A 76 -33.62 -8.83 -0.11
N LYS A 77 -34.95 -8.74 -0.02
CA LYS A 77 -35.67 -7.47 -0.18
C LYS A 77 -35.88 -6.80 1.17
N GLN A 78 -35.78 -5.48 1.21
CA GLN A 78 -36.05 -4.68 2.40
C GLN A 78 -36.78 -3.38 2.02
N MET A 79 -37.78 -3.01 2.82
CA MET A 79 -38.43 -1.71 2.74
C MET A 79 -37.50 -0.63 3.30
N ILE A 80 -37.22 0.41 2.50
CA ILE A 80 -36.43 1.59 2.86
C ILE A 80 -37.27 2.81 2.48
N GLY A 81 -37.78 3.54 3.49
CA GLY A 81 -38.85 4.50 3.27
C GLY A 81 -40.11 3.79 2.75
N GLU A 82 -40.56 4.18 1.57
CA GLU A 82 -41.73 3.60 0.88
C GLU A 82 -41.33 2.61 -0.23
N GLU A 83 -40.03 2.42 -0.49
CA GLU A 83 -39.54 1.62 -1.59
C GLU A 83 -39.04 0.24 -1.14
N LEU A 84 -39.36 -0.79 -1.92
CA LEU A 84 -38.87 -2.15 -1.71
C LEU A 84 -37.61 -2.38 -2.56
N VAL A 85 -36.46 -2.51 -1.91
CA VAL A 85 -35.16 -2.57 -2.61
C VAL A 85 -34.44 -3.89 -2.33
N ASP A 86 -33.73 -4.41 -3.35
CA ASP A 86 -32.85 -5.55 -3.22
C ASP A 86 -31.54 -5.15 -2.51
N ILE A 87 -31.22 -5.86 -1.44
CA ILE A 87 -30.01 -5.67 -0.63
C ILE A 87 -29.19 -6.96 -0.59
N PHE A 88 -27.87 -6.84 -0.47
CA PHE A 88 -26.96 -7.98 -0.30
C PHE A 88 -26.37 -7.99 1.11
N GLY A 89 -26.47 -9.12 1.79
CA GLY A 89 -26.01 -9.30 3.16
C GLY A 89 -24.63 -9.95 3.25
N ILE A 90 -23.80 -9.42 4.15
CA ILE A 90 -22.51 -9.98 4.53
C ILE A 90 -22.48 -10.13 6.06
N GLU A 91 -22.10 -11.32 6.50
CA GLU A 91 -21.77 -11.60 7.89
C GLU A 91 -20.28 -11.40 8.11
N ARG A 92 -19.93 -10.66 9.16
CA ARG A 92 -18.56 -10.55 9.70
C ARG A 92 -18.56 -11.10 11.12
N THR A 93 -17.71 -12.08 11.38
CA THR A 93 -17.46 -12.59 12.73
C THR A 93 -16.02 -12.27 13.13
N VAL A 94 -15.86 -11.58 14.26
CA VAL A 94 -14.55 -11.28 14.86
C VAL A 94 -14.37 -12.21 16.05
N SER A 95 -13.36 -13.07 16.00
CA SER A 95 -13.02 -13.90 17.15
C SER A 95 -12.57 -13.02 18.32
N SER A 96 -12.82 -13.44 19.55
CA SER A 96 -12.14 -12.88 20.71
C SER A 96 -11.45 -14.01 21.45
N SER A 97 -10.33 -13.69 22.10
CA SER A 97 -9.59 -14.63 22.94
C SER A 97 -10.21 -14.77 24.34
N LYS A 98 -10.96 -13.77 24.79
CA LYS A 98 -11.52 -13.69 26.16
C LYS A 98 -13.04 -13.87 26.20
N ASP A 99 -13.73 -13.45 25.15
CA ASP A 99 -15.20 -13.43 25.07
C ASP A 99 -15.76 -14.26 23.91
N SER A 100 -17.08 -14.41 23.88
CA SER A 100 -17.80 -14.89 22.70
C SER A 100 -17.51 -13.98 21.49
N SER A 101 -17.19 -14.58 20.34
CA SER A 101 -16.95 -13.86 19.10
C SER A 101 -18.09 -12.89 18.77
N GLY A 102 -17.74 -11.64 18.44
CA GLY A 102 -18.73 -10.66 17.97
C GLY A 102 -19.11 -10.96 16.52
N THR A 103 -20.41 -11.02 16.22
CA THR A 103 -20.90 -11.23 14.85
C THR A 103 -21.81 -10.09 14.42
N TRP A 104 -21.59 -9.56 13.22
CA TRP A 104 -22.38 -8.50 12.63
C TRP A 104 -22.95 -8.93 11.29
N HIS A 105 -24.22 -8.61 11.05
CA HIS A 105 -24.84 -8.68 9.73
C HIS A 105 -24.97 -7.29 9.17
N CYS A 106 -24.31 -7.05 8.04
CA CYS A 106 -24.37 -5.80 7.30
C CYS A 106 -25.06 -6.05 5.97
N TYR A 107 -26.03 -5.22 5.63
CA TYR A 107 -26.75 -5.28 4.36
C TYR A 107 -26.53 -4.02 3.57
N PHE A 108 -26.26 -4.17 2.28
CA PHE A 108 -25.88 -3.09 1.39
C PHE A 108 -26.81 -3.00 0.18
N LEU A 109 -27.00 -1.78 -0.31
CA LEU A 109 -27.62 -1.46 -1.60
C LEU A 109 -26.70 -1.88 -2.76
N ALA A 110 -27.26 -1.92 -3.98
CA ALA A 110 -26.52 -2.31 -5.19
C ALA A 110 -25.33 -1.40 -5.53
N ASP A 111 -25.38 -0.13 -5.10
CA ASP A 111 -24.30 0.86 -5.24
C ASP A 111 -23.24 0.77 -4.12
N GLY A 112 -23.42 -0.15 -3.16
CA GLY A 112 -22.51 -0.35 -2.04
C GLY A 112 -22.74 0.60 -0.86
N HIS A 113 -23.86 1.32 -0.77
CA HIS A 113 -24.24 2.02 0.47
C HIS A 113 -24.80 1.04 1.51
N LEU A 114 -24.57 1.32 2.79
CA LEU A 114 -25.07 0.49 3.90
C LEU A 114 -26.57 0.76 4.13
N ALA A 115 -27.40 -0.27 3.97
CA ALA A 115 -28.84 -0.23 4.19
C ALA A 115 -29.24 -0.61 5.62
N SER A 116 -28.56 -1.59 6.22
CA SER A 116 -28.75 -1.93 7.63
C SER A 116 -27.54 -2.64 8.24
N ARG A 117 -27.40 -2.52 9.56
CA ARG A 117 -26.40 -3.22 10.35
C ARG A 117 -26.99 -3.66 11.68
N VAL A 118 -26.74 -4.90 12.06
CA VAL A 118 -27.11 -5.47 13.36
C VAL A 118 -25.95 -6.29 13.91
N GLN A 119 -25.76 -6.23 15.23
CA GLN A 119 -24.89 -7.15 15.94
C GLN A 119 -25.73 -8.30 16.49
N LEU A 120 -25.34 -9.54 16.20
CA LEU A 120 -26.03 -10.71 16.76
C LEU A 120 -25.95 -10.68 18.29
N GLY A 121 -27.10 -10.83 18.94
CA GLY A 121 -27.25 -10.70 20.40
C GLY A 121 -27.61 -9.29 20.88
N SER A 122 -27.56 -8.26 20.02
CA SER A 122 -28.02 -6.91 20.35
C SER A 122 -29.48 -6.71 19.92
N THR A 123 -30.23 -5.93 20.70
CA THR A 123 -31.59 -5.48 20.35
C THR A 123 -31.59 -4.27 19.41
N VAL A 124 -30.42 -3.65 19.20
CA VAL A 124 -30.28 -2.43 18.41
C VAL A 124 -29.97 -2.76 16.96
N ILE A 125 -30.75 -2.16 16.05
CA ILE A 125 -30.53 -2.28 14.61
C ILE A 125 -30.38 -0.88 14.03
N MET A 126 -29.27 -0.66 13.33
CA MET A 126 -29.09 0.53 12.51
C MET A 126 -29.73 0.28 11.14
N LYS A 127 -30.64 1.16 10.70
CA LYS A 127 -31.31 1.06 9.40
C LYS A 127 -31.29 2.40 8.69
N LEU A 128 -31.14 2.34 7.37
CA LEU A 128 -31.33 3.47 6.48
C LEU A 128 -32.82 3.83 6.45
N GLN A 129 -33.14 5.10 6.72
CA GLN A 129 -34.53 5.59 6.78
C GLN A 129 -35.09 5.95 5.40
N HIS A 130 -34.27 6.58 4.57
CA HIS A 130 -34.63 7.02 3.22
C HIS A 130 -33.53 6.64 2.25
N LEU A 131 -33.90 6.31 1.01
CA LEU A 131 -32.91 6.09 -0.02
C LEU A 131 -32.14 7.39 -0.29
N PRO A 132 -30.80 7.34 -0.38
CA PRO A 132 -30.05 8.48 -0.88
C PRO A 132 -30.56 8.78 -2.29
N PHE A 133 -30.62 10.08 -2.64
CA PHE A 133 -30.98 10.49 -4.00
C PHE A 133 -29.93 9.93 -4.97
N LEU A 134 -30.26 8.79 -5.56
CA LEU A 134 -29.49 8.23 -6.66
C LEU A 134 -29.84 9.10 -7.86
N LEU A 135 -28.86 9.85 -8.37
CA LEU A 135 -28.94 10.40 -9.71
C LEU A 135 -29.08 9.20 -10.66
N ASN A 136 -30.32 8.85 -10.98
CA ASN A 136 -30.67 7.90 -12.02
C ASN A 136 -29.93 8.36 -13.29
N GLY A 137 -28.85 7.67 -13.66
CA GLY A 137 -28.06 8.02 -14.84
C GLY A 137 -26.66 8.56 -14.61
N VAL A 138 -26.02 8.36 -13.44
CA VAL A 138 -24.55 8.41 -13.43
C VAL A 138 -24.06 7.16 -14.17
N GLU A 139 -23.81 7.35 -15.46
CA GLU A 139 -22.99 6.50 -16.32
C GLU A 139 -21.93 5.79 -15.47
N LYS A 140 -21.89 4.44 -15.57
CA LYS A 140 -20.88 3.54 -14.99
C LYS A 140 -19.69 4.34 -14.49
N ASP A 141 -19.56 4.52 -13.16
CA ASP A 141 -18.44 5.17 -12.46
C ASP A 141 -17.40 5.63 -13.48
N GLN A 142 -17.56 6.82 -14.10
CA GLN A 142 -16.55 7.30 -15.03
C GLN A 142 -15.28 7.25 -14.21
N THR A 143 -14.40 6.28 -14.49
CA THR A 143 -13.20 6.05 -13.70
C THR A 143 -12.59 7.43 -13.58
N PRO A 144 -12.52 8.02 -12.38
CA PRO A 144 -12.08 9.40 -12.25
C PRO A 144 -10.78 9.47 -13.00
N VAL A 145 -10.79 10.22 -14.11
CA VAL A 145 -9.59 10.44 -14.90
C VAL A 145 -8.81 11.41 -14.03
N PHE A 146 -8.11 10.84 -13.05
CA PHE A 146 -7.15 11.58 -12.27
C PHE A 146 -6.14 12.05 -13.30
N GLU A 147 -6.18 13.35 -13.60
CA GLU A 147 -5.10 13.97 -14.32
C GLU A 147 -3.83 13.59 -13.57
N LYS A 148 -2.95 12.84 -14.25
CA LYS A 148 -1.67 12.46 -13.67
C LYS A 148 -0.94 13.77 -13.41
N LYS A 149 -0.88 14.17 -12.14
CA LYS A 149 -0.06 15.32 -11.75
C LYS A 149 1.37 15.06 -12.25
N PRO A 150 2.03 16.06 -12.86
CA PRO A 150 3.42 15.89 -13.24
C PRO A 150 4.22 15.54 -11.99
N LEU A 151 5.06 14.49 -12.11
CA LEU A 151 5.92 14.05 -11.03
C LEU A 151 7.10 15.04 -10.91
N ILE A 152 6.94 16.06 -10.07
CA ILE A 152 8.02 16.98 -9.70
C ILE A 152 8.72 16.36 -8.48
N TRP A 153 9.62 15.42 -8.74
CA TRP A 153 10.30 14.65 -7.70
C TRP A 153 11.25 15.50 -6.86
N GLU A 154 11.70 16.64 -7.38
CA GLU A 154 12.57 17.59 -6.68
C GLU A 154 11.88 18.31 -5.51
N GLU A 155 10.54 18.45 -5.56
CA GLU A 155 9.75 19.11 -4.51
C GLU A 155 9.19 18.12 -3.47
N ASP A 156 9.10 16.84 -3.83
CA ASP A 156 8.66 15.79 -2.93
C ASP A 156 9.82 15.33 -2.03
N MET A 157 9.68 15.59 -0.73
CA MET A 157 10.72 15.29 0.26
C MET A 157 11.12 13.81 0.28
N GLU A 158 10.17 12.89 0.11
CA GLU A 158 10.43 11.44 0.15
C GLU A 158 11.18 11.01 -1.12
N LEU A 159 10.72 11.46 -2.29
CA LEU A 159 11.36 11.14 -3.57
C LEU A 159 12.75 11.75 -3.68
N TYR A 160 12.93 12.98 -3.19
CA TYR A 160 14.21 13.64 -3.15
C TYR A 160 15.22 12.91 -2.25
N SER A 161 14.78 12.43 -1.08
CA SER A 161 15.62 11.59 -0.21
C SER A 161 16.05 10.31 -0.92
N LYS A 162 15.11 9.58 -1.53
CA LYS A 162 15.39 8.35 -2.28
C LYS A 162 16.38 8.59 -3.43
N PHE A 163 16.27 9.72 -4.12
CA PHE A 163 17.20 10.11 -5.17
C PHE A 163 18.62 10.35 -4.63
N LEU A 164 18.75 11.05 -3.49
CA LEU A 164 20.05 11.31 -2.88
C LEU A 164 20.74 10.03 -2.45
N ASP A 165 20.01 9.13 -1.79
CA ASP A 165 20.55 7.84 -1.34
C ASP A 165 21.08 7.04 -2.54
N ARG A 166 20.27 6.91 -3.59
CA ARG A 166 20.66 6.17 -4.79
C ARG A 166 21.84 6.82 -5.53
N LYS A 167 21.91 8.15 -5.54
CA LYS A 167 23.01 8.90 -6.13
C LYS A 167 24.31 8.70 -5.36
N GLU A 168 24.26 8.64 -4.04
CA GLU A 168 25.43 8.38 -3.21
C GLU A 168 25.93 6.95 -3.37
N GLU A 169 25.02 5.97 -3.37
CA GLU A 169 25.33 4.56 -3.64
C GLU A 169 26.07 4.40 -4.98
N LEU A 170 25.51 4.96 -6.07
CA LEU A 170 26.13 4.89 -7.41
C LEU A 170 27.51 5.57 -7.46
N LYS A 171 27.71 6.67 -6.72
CA LYS A 171 29.02 7.33 -6.63
C LYS A 171 30.03 6.46 -5.86
N ALA A 172 29.60 5.80 -4.80
CA ALA A 172 30.43 4.90 -4.02
C ALA A 172 30.85 3.68 -4.85
N ASP A 173 29.90 3.10 -5.59
CA ASP A 173 30.13 1.98 -6.50
C ASP A 173 31.13 2.36 -7.60
N TYR A 174 30.90 3.50 -8.28
CA TYR A 174 31.81 4.00 -9.31
C TYR A 174 33.22 4.25 -8.75
N SER A 175 33.32 4.87 -7.57
CA SER A 175 34.60 5.14 -6.92
C SER A 175 35.34 3.85 -6.56
N SER A 176 34.60 2.82 -6.13
CA SER A 176 35.14 1.50 -5.81
C SER A 176 35.62 0.78 -7.08
N TYR A 177 34.82 0.81 -8.15
CA TYR A 177 35.17 0.25 -9.45
C TYR A 177 36.47 0.84 -10.00
N ILE A 178 36.59 2.18 -10.04
CA ILE A 178 37.82 2.86 -10.49
C ILE A 178 39.03 2.57 -9.60
N ARG A 179 38.84 2.29 -8.31
CA ARG A 179 39.93 1.88 -7.40
C ARG A 179 40.38 0.45 -7.67
N GLN A 180 39.45 -0.45 -7.97
CA GLN A 180 39.74 -1.85 -8.27
C GLN A 180 40.40 -2.04 -9.65
N HIS A 181 40.16 -1.10 -10.58
CA HIS A 181 40.65 -1.15 -11.96
C HIS A 181 41.64 0.00 -12.27
N PRO A 182 42.89 -0.04 -11.76
CA PRO A 182 43.90 0.99 -12.04
C PRO A 182 44.24 1.13 -13.53
N GLU A 183 44.04 0.08 -14.32
CA GLU A 183 44.21 0.08 -15.78
C GLU A 183 43.36 1.14 -16.48
N ILE A 184 42.18 1.48 -15.94
CA ILE A 184 41.30 2.52 -16.50
C ILE A 184 41.97 3.90 -16.37
N LYS A 185 42.60 4.17 -15.22
CA LYS A 185 43.34 5.42 -15.01
C LYS A 185 44.55 5.52 -15.92
N ALA A 186 45.28 4.42 -16.10
CA ALA A 186 46.42 4.37 -17.01
C ALA A 186 45.99 4.62 -18.46
N LEU A 187 44.91 3.96 -18.90
CA LEU A 187 44.34 4.13 -20.24
C LEU A 187 43.92 5.59 -20.49
N LEU A 188 43.21 6.20 -19.53
CA LEU A 188 42.80 7.60 -19.64
C LEU A 188 44.00 8.56 -19.63
N GLY A 189 45.04 8.26 -18.86
CA GLY A 189 46.30 9.00 -18.84
C GLY A 189 47.02 8.96 -20.19
N ASP A 190 47.16 7.77 -20.77
CA ASP A 190 47.77 7.58 -22.10
C ASP A 190 46.96 8.33 -23.17
N PHE A 191 45.63 8.26 -23.12
CA PHE A 191 44.76 9.02 -24.01
C PHE A 191 44.98 10.52 -23.90
N LEU A 192 45.01 11.04 -22.69
CA LEU A 192 45.24 12.46 -22.43
C LEU A 192 46.63 12.90 -22.93
N GLN A 193 47.65 12.06 -22.76
CA GLN A 193 48.99 12.29 -23.31
C GLN A 193 48.92 12.41 -24.85
N PHE A 194 48.20 11.52 -25.54
CA PHE A 194 48.02 11.60 -26.99
C PHE A 194 47.34 12.89 -27.44
N LEU A 195 46.29 13.32 -26.72
CA LEU A 195 45.61 14.58 -27.01
C LEU A 195 46.52 15.79 -26.82
N LEU A 196 47.30 15.81 -25.74
CA LEU A 196 48.22 16.92 -25.44
C LEU A 196 49.39 17.01 -26.44
N LEU A 197 49.86 15.87 -26.95
CA LEU A 197 50.95 15.81 -27.93
C LEU A 197 50.47 16.18 -29.34
N ARG A 198 49.32 15.66 -29.78
CA ARG A 198 48.83 15.86 -31.15
C ARG A 198 47.95 17.10 -31.33
N LYS A 199 47.34 17.59 -30.24
CA LYS A 199 46.44 18.75 -30.21
C LYS A 199 45.47 18.77 -31.42
N PRO A 200 44.69 17.70 -31.63
CA PRO A 200 43.75 17.64 -32.73
C PRO A 200 42.68 18.75 -32.57
N GLN A 201 42.22 19.30 -33.69
CA GLN A 201 41.14 20.29 -33.69
C GLN A 201 39.78 19.70 -33.29
N ASP A 202 39.59 18.41 -33.53
CA ASP A 202 38.41 17.65 -33.10
C ASP A 202 38.82 16.41 -32.31
N VAL A 203 38.54 16.43 -31.01
CA VAL A 203 38.87 15.38 -30.05
C VAL A 203 38.02 14.13 -30.24
N PHE A 204 36.75 14.26 -30.62
CA PHE A 204 35.84 13.13 -30.74
C PHE A 204 36.13 12.31 -31.99
N SER A 205 36.33 12.97 -33.12
CA SER A 205 36.79 12.30 -34.35
C SER A 205 38.14 11.61 -34.12
N PHE A 206 39.08 12.27 -33.43
CA PHE A 206 40.38 11.68 -33.09
C PHE A 206 40.26 10.40 -32.23
N ALA A 207 39.40 10.42 -31.21
CA ALA A 207 39.14 9.27 -30.34
C ALA A 207 38.58 8.06 -31.11
N SER A 208 37.70 8.31 -32.08
CA SER A 208 37.11 7.24 -32.90
C SER A 208 38.12 6.56 -33.84
N LEU A 209 39.08 7.32 -34.36
CA LEU A 209 40.09 6.85 -35.32
C LEU A 209 41.31 6.21 -34.65
N HIS A 210 41.54 6.50 -33.36
CA HIS A 210 42.68 5.98 -32.60
C HIS A 210 42.21 5.33 -31.29
N PRO A 211 41.53 4.17 -31.36
CA PRO A 211 41.21 3.40 -30.17
C PRO A 211 42.51 2.93 -29.51
N LEU A 212 42.63 3.19 -28.20
CA LEU A 212 43.82 2.85 -27.44
C LEU A 212 44.02 1.33 -27.40
N PRO A 213 45.27 0.84 -27.50
CA PRO A 213 45.53 -0.58 -27.36
C PRO A 213 45.22 -1.00 -25.92
N LEU A 214 44.14 -1.77 -25.74
CA LEU A 214 43.88 -2.45 -24.48
C LEU A 214 44.99 -3.46 -24.25
N LYS A 215 45.95 -3.14 -23.39
CA LYS A 215 46.88 -4.13 -22.85
C LYS A 215 46.08 -5.06 -21.96
N VAL A 216 45.61 -6.17 -22.50
CA VAL A 216 45.06 -7.27 -21.71
C VAL A 216 46.22 -7.80 -20.85
N SER A 217 46.23 -7.45 -19.57
CA SER A 217 47.08 -8.12 -18.59
C SER A 217 46.51 -9.53 -18.42
N SER A 218 47.09 -10.50 -19.12
CA SER A 218 46.81 -11.91 -18.93
C SER A 218 47.37 -12.36 -17.58
N ASN A 219 46.63 -12.09 -16.50
CA ASN A 219 46.76 -12.79 -15.23
C ASN A 219 45.54 -13.72 -15.06
N ASN A 220 45.47 -14.74 -15.90
CA ASN A 220 44.88 -16.01 -15.50
C ASN A 220 46.00 -16.79 -14.78
N ALA A 221 46.04 -16.67 -13.45
CA ALA A 221 46.72 -17.64 -12.61
C ALA A 221 45.72 -18.10 -11.54
N LEU A 222 45.25 -19.32 -11.78
CA LEU A 222 44.54 -20.21 -10.87
C LEU A 222 44.99 -20.07 -9.41
N VAL A 223 44.04 -19.86 -8.50
CA VAL A 223 43.62 -20.71 -7.36
C VAL A 223 42.56 -19.94 -6.57
#